data_AF-A0A2A4TXY8-F1
#
_entry.id   AF-A0A2A4TXY8-F1
#
_cell.length_a   1.000
_cell.length_b   1.000
_cell.length_c   1.000
_cell.angle_alpha   90.00
_cell.angle_beta   90.00
_cell.angle_gamma   90.00
#
_symmetry.space_group_name_H-M   'P 1'
#
loop_
_entity.id
_entity.type
_entity.pdbx_description
1 polymer ?
#
loop_
_entity_poly.entity_id
_entity_poly.type
_entity_poly.pdbx_seq_one_letter_code
_entity_poly.pdbx_strand_id
1 'polypeptide(L)'
;MDMHIHVPQGGTPKDGPSAGITLVTAIASRMTGRAVKAGVAMTGEVYSSGEVHAIGGLKEKVLGAMKLGYTTVIYPKENEMDVATFSEEVRAGIELIAVETIEEVLDLALEDAAAEAPLEVAKAEPAVVGAPVND
;
A
#
# COMPACT_ATOMS: atom_id res chain seq x y z
N MET A 1 -14.61 -16.35 -1.19
CA MET A 1 -14.04 -15.14 -0.55
C MET A 1 -14.27 -14.03 -1.52
N ASP A 2 -15.04 -13.03 -1.13
CA ASP A 2 -15.42 -11.94 -2.02
C ASP A 2 -14.61 -10.72 -1.60
N MET A 3 -13.86 -10.13 -2.54
CA MET A 3 -13.04 -8.96 -2.29
C MET A 3 -13.62 -7.75 -3.03
N HIS A 4 -13.86 -6.69 -2.29
CA HIS A 4 -14.24 -5.39 -2.82
C HIS A 4 -13.04 -4.46 -2.71
N ILE A 5 -12.52 -4.01 -3.85
CA ILE A 5 -11.40 -3.08 -3.94
C ILE A 5 -11.97 -1.69 -4.23
N HIS A 6 -11.65 -0.74 -3.36
CA HIS A 6 -12.04 0.65 -3.52
C HIS A 6 -10.82 1.55 -3.54
N VAL A 7 -10.74 2.44 -4.54
CA VAL A 7 -9.68 3.44 -4.66
C VAL A 7 -10.32 4.85 -4.63
N PRO A 8 -10.38 5.53 -3.47
CA PRO A 8 -11.22 6.71 -3.25
C PRO A 8 -10.80 7.98 -4.02
N GLN A 9 -11.77 8.88 -4.30
CA GLN A 9 -11.77 10.27 -4.91
C GLN A 9 -10.86 10.54 -6.14
N GLY A 10 -11.16 11.38 -7.15
CA GLY A 10 -12.35 12.15 -7.54
C GLY A 10 -12.21 12.61 -9.02
N GLY A 11 -12.97 12.00 -9.95
CA GLY A 11 -13.04 12.42 -11.36
C GLY A 11 -11.80 12.18 -12.25
N THR A 12 -10.61 12.01 -11.69
CA THR A 12 -9.39 11.69 -12.43
C THR A 12 -9.33 10.19 -12.75
N PRO A 13 -9.16 9.78 -14.02
CA PRO A 13 -8.93 8.39 -14.37
C PRO A 13 -7.75 7.81 -13.59
N LYS A 14 -7.99 6.69 -12.88
CA LYS A 14 -6.96 5.93 -12.17
C LYS A 14 -6.46 4.78 -13.05
N ASP A 15 -6.30 5.05 -14.32
CA ASP A 15 -5.85 4.08 -15.32
C ASP A 15 -4.33 4.01 -15.32
N GLY A 16 -3.81 2.79 -15.28
CA GLY A 16 -2.39 2.50 -15.45
C GLY A 16 -1.99 1.24 -14.70
N PRO A 17 -1.20 0.35 -15.33
CA PRO A 17 -0.78 -0.90 -14.71
C PRO A 17 0.15 -0.69 -13.49
N SER A 18 0.70 0.52 -13.35
CA SER A 18 1.67 0.91 -12.31
C SER A 18 1.19 0.86 -10.84
N ALA A 19 -0.08 0.54 -10.60
CA ALA A 19 -0.65 0.31 -9.27
C ALA A 19 -0.68 -1.20 -8.89
N GLY A 20 -0.14 -2.06 -9.75
CA GLY A 20 -0.17 -3.52 -9.60
C GLY A 20 0.37 -3.99 -8.25
N ILE A 21 1.59 -3.59 -7.90
CA ILE A 21 2.21 -3.99 -6.63
C ILE A 21 1.47 -3.44 -5.41
N THR A 22 0.85 -2.25 -5.53
CA THR A 22 0.01 -1.65 -4.48
C THR A 22 -1.23 -2.48 -4.22
N LEU A 23 -1.89 -2.91 -5.30
CA LEU A 23 -3.09 -3.71 -5.21
C LEU A 23 -2.81 -5.09 -4.62
N VAL A 24 -1.74 -5.75 -5.08
CA VAL A 24 -1.31 -7.03 -4.54
C VAL A 24 -0.96 -6.91 -3.07
N THR A 25 -0.25 -5.85 -2.67
CA THR A 25 0.08 -5.61 -1.25
C THR A 25 -1.18 -5.42 -0.39
N ALA A 26 -2.17 -4.67 -0.88
CA ALA A 26 -3.43 -4.48 -0.15
C ALA A 26 -4.20 -5.81 0.03
N ILE A 27 -4.23 -6.64 -1.01
CA ILE A 27 -4.84 -7.98 -0.95
C ILE A 27 -4.06 -8.88 0.02
N ALA A 28 -2.74 -8.94 -0.11
CA ALA A 28 -1.87 -9.74 0.74
C ALA A 28 -1.98 -9.33 2.21
N SER A 29 -1.99 -8.02 2.50
CA SER A 29 -2.26 -7.48 3.83
C SER A 29 -3.57 -8.01 4.40
N ARG A 30 -4.66 -7.94 3.63
CA ARG A 30 -5.98 -8.42 4.07
C ARG A 30 -6.02 -9.94 4.29
N MET A 31 -5.34 -10.71 3.45
CA MET A 31 -5.31 -12.17 3.52
C MET A 31 -4.42 -12.69 4.66
N THR A 32 -3.32 -12.01 4.95
CA THR A 32 -2.34 -12.42 5.97
C THR A 32 -2.60 -11.81 7.34
N GLY A 33 -3.42 -10.76 7.42
CA GLY A 33 -3.63 -10.00 8.66
C GLY A 33 -2.46 -9.10 9.04
N ARG A 34 -1.44 -8.98 8.17
CA ARG A 34 -0.28 -8.10 8.37
C ARG A 34 -0.63 -6.69 7.91
N ALA A 35 -0.46 -5.69 8.77
CA ALA A 35 -0.67 -4.30 8.39
C ALA A 35 0.39 -3.84 7.37
N VAL A 36 0.07 -2.86 6.53
CA VAL A 36 1.05 -2.18 5.69
C VAL A 36 1.81 -1.18 6.57
N LYS A 37 3.14 -1.17 6.49
CA LYS A 37 4.01 -0.25 7.23
C LYS A 37 3.64 1.20 6.93
N ALA A 38 3.56 2.02 7.97
CA ALA A 38 3.28 3.44 7.84
C ALA A 38 4.43 4.15 7.08
N GLY A 39 4.09 5.16 6.26
CA GLY A 39 5.08 5.95 5.54
C GLY A 39 5.66 5.30 4.28
N VAL A 40 5.23 4.09 3.93
CA VAL A 40 5.63 3.41 2.67
C VAL A 40 4.66 3.74 1.54
N ALA A 41 5.20 4.29 0.45
CA ALA A 41 4.56 4.39 -0.85
C ALA A 41 5.20 3.38 -1.82
N MET A 42 4.49 3.01 -2.89
CA MET A 42 5.00 2.07 -3.88
C MET A 42 4.37 2.29 -5.25
N THR A 43 5.11 1.98 -6.32
CA THR A 43 4.60 1.94 -7.69
C THR A 43 5.32 0.84 -8.47
N GLY A 44 4.62 0.17 -9.36
CA GLY A 44 5.16 -0.92 -10.16
C GLY A 44 4.06 -1.68 -10.84
N GLU A 45 4.30 -2.09 -12.08
CA GLU A 45 3.48 -3.09 -12.75
C GLU A 45 3.89 -4.47 -12.24
N VAL A 46 2.92 -5.35 -11.97
CA VAL A 46 3.18 -6.71 -11.50
C VAL A 46 2.66 -7.71 -12.53
N TYR A 47 3.50 -8.65 -12.91
CA TYR A 47 3.12 -9.73 -13.83
C TYR A 47 2.66 -10.94 -13.03
N SER A 48 1.94 -11.86 -13.67
CA SER A 48 1.49 -13.11 -13.02
C SER A 48 2.65 -14.02 -12.58
N SER A 49 3.85 -13.82 -13.12
CA SER A 49 5.11 -14.45 -12.70
C SER A 49 5.61 -13.96 -11.34
N GLY A 50 5.10 -12.82 -10.84
CA GLY A 50 5.60 -12.13 -9.65
C GLY A 50 6.65 -11.06 -9.94
N GLU A 51 7.08 -10.91 -11.19
CA GLU A 51 8.04 -9.88 -11.62
C GLU A 51 7.43 -8.48 -11.55
N VAL A 52 8.27 -7.50 -11.16
CA VAL A 52 7.92 -6.09 -11.04
C VAL A 52 8.59 -5.29 -12.16
N HIS A 53 7.79 -4.62 -12.98
CA HIS A 53 8.26 -3.95 -14.20
C HIS A 53 8.15 -2.42 -14.14
N ALA A 54 8.96 -1.78 -15.00
CA ALA A 54 9.08 -0.34 -15.11
C ALA A 54 7.75 0.38 -15.28
N ILE A 55 7.71 1.61 -14.76
CA ILE A 55 6.58 2.51 -14.89
C ILE A 55 7.00 3.85 -15.48
N GLY A 56 6.03 4.56 -16.06
CA GLY A 56 6.22 5.95 -16.47
C GLY A 56 6.02 6.94 -15.32
N GLY A 57 6.71 8.08 -15.40
CA GLY A 57 6.51 9.22 -14.49
C GLY A 57 6.93 8.97 -13.05
N LEU A 58 8.03 8.22 -12.84
CA LEU A 58 8.51 7.92 -11.49
C LEU A 58 8.83 9.18 -10.69
N LYS A 59 9.41 10.21 -11.33
CA LYS A 59 9.77 11.48 -10.69
C LYS A 59 8.55 12.18 -10.10
N GLU A 60 7.47 12.29 -10.86
CA GLU A 60 6.23 12.94 -10.44
C GLU A 60 5.57 12.18 -9.28
N LYS A 61 5.61 10.84 -9.33
CA LYS A 61 5.08 9.97 -8.28
C LYS A 61 5.87 10.10 -6.97
N VAL A 62 7.20 10.11 -7.05
CA VAL A 62 8.09 10.31 -5.88
C VAL A 62 7.87 11.69 -5.26
N LEU A 63 7.81 12.75 -6.08
CA LEU A 63 7.51 14.10 -5.59
C LEU A 63 6.12 14.20 -4.94
N GLY A 64 5.13 13.47 -5.47
CA GLY A 64 3.81 13.34 -4.87
C GLY A 64 3.87 12.66 -3.49
N ALA A 65 4.63 11.57 -3.39
CA ALA A 65 4.82 10.85 -2.13
C ALA A 65 5.49 11.74 -1.07
N MET A 66 6.55 12.46 -1.44
CA MET A 66 7.22 13.43 -0.57
C MET A 66 6.26 14.51 -0.05
N LYS A 67 5.43 15.09 -0.93
CA LYS A 67 4.44 16.11 -0.55
C LYS A 67 3.39 15.60 0.43
N LEU A 68 3.06 14.32 0.36
CA LEU A 68 2.11 13.65 1.25
C LEU A 68 2.78 13.14 2.55
N GLY A 69 4.09 13.34 2.71
CA GLY A 69 4.83 12.96 3.91
C GLY A 69 5.22 11.48 3.98
N TYR A 70 5.22 10.76 2.86
CA TYR A 70 5.79 9.42 2.81
C TYR A 70 7.32 9.47 2.95
N THR A 71 7.88 8.52 3.68
CA THR A 71 9.31 8.45 3.99
C THR A 71 10.06 7.49 3.07
N THR A 72 9.36 6.54 2.48
CA THR A 72 9.94 5.49 1.63
C THR A 72 9.08 5.28 0.39
N VAL A 73 9.72 5.13 -0.78
CA VAL A 73 9.08 4.71 -2.04
C VAL A 73 9.76 3.46 -2.56
N ILE A 74 8.96 2.39 -2.70
CA ILE A 74 9.36 1.16 -3.40
C ILE A 74 9.08 1.34 -4.90
N TYR A 75 10.06 1.01 -5.75
CA TYR A 75 9.97 1.20 -7.20
C TYR A 75 10.65 0.05 -7.98
N PRO A 76 10.31 -0.16 -9.27
CA PRO A 76 10.90 -1.23 -10.07
C PRO A 76 12.38 -0.96 -10.34
N LYS A 77 13.24 -1.97 -10.22
CA LYS A 77 14.68 -1.84 -10.49
C LYS A 77 14.99 -1.35 -11.90
N GLU A 78 14.16 -1.68 -12.87
CA GLU A 78 14.26 -1.16 -14.24
C GLU A 78 14.22 0.38 -14.33
N ASN A 79 13.62 1.06 -13.34
CA ASN A 79 13.58 2.53 -13.27
C ASN A 79 14.81 3.15 -12.57
N GLU A 80 15.86 2.41 -12.23
CA GLU A 80 17.08 2.97 -11.64
C GLU A 80 17.70 4.09 -12.50
N MET A 81 17.61 3.97 -13.83
CA MET A 81 18.07 5.01 -14.74
C MET A 81 17.27 6.31 -14.59
N ASP A 82 15.96 6.25 -14.33
CA ASP A 82 15.14 7.43 -14.04
C ASP A 82 15.57 8.07 -12.73
N VAL A 83 15.76 7.27 -11.68
CA VAL A 83 16.24 7.75 -10.37
C VAL A 83 17.61 8.40 -10.47
N ALA A 84 18.48 7.89 -11.34
CA ALA A 84 19.79 8.47 -11.66
C ALA A 84 19.71 9.89 -12.28
N THR A 85 18.53 10.34 -12.73
CA THR A 85 18.28 11.72 -13.18
C THR A 85 17.73 12.66 -12.11
N PHE A 86 17.34 12.14 -10.94
CA PHE A 86 16.76 12.94 -9.87
C PHE A 86 17.78 13.91 -9.27
N SER A 87 17.31 15.07 -8.79
CA SER A 87 18.15 16.00 -8.05
C SER A 87 18.57 15.41 -6.70
N GLU A 88 19.68 15.89 -6.15
CA GLU A 88 20.17 15.50 -4.83
C GLU A 88 19.12 15.74 -3.73
N GLU A 89 18.39 16.86 -3.81
CA GLU A 89 17.28 17.19 -2.91
C GLU A 89 16.19 16.10 -2.87
N VAL A 90 15.83 15.55 -4.03
CA VAL A 90 14.82 14.47 -4.10
C VAL A 90 15.38 13.19 -3.50
N ARG A 91 16.63 12.82 -3.82
CA ARG A 91 17.25 11.59 -3.29
C ARG A 91 17.51 11.63 -1.79
N ALA A 92 17.78 12.82 -1.24
CA ALA A 92 17.99 13.01 0.19
C ALA A 92 16.67 13.16 0.97
N GLY A 93 15.59 13.57 0.29
CA GLY A 93 14.30 13.85 0.92
C GLY A 93 13.39 12.65 1.14
N ILE A 94 13.67 11.50 0.50
CA ILE A 94 12.89 10.27 0.64
C ILE A 94 13.76 9.04 0.36
N GLU A 95 13.52 7.96 1.08
CA GLU A 95 14.18 6.69 0.82
C GLU A 95 13.61 6.04 -0.43
N LEU A 96 14.47 5.64 -1.37
CA LEU A 96 14.09 5.00 -2.62
C LEU A 96 14.63 3.57 -2.62
N ILE A 97 13.74 2.57 -2.71
CA ILE A 97 14.11 1.14 -2.69
C ILE A 97 13.70 0.48 -4.01
N ALA A 98 14.70 0.00 -4.74
CA ALA A 98 14.51 -0.76 -5.98
C ALA A 98 14.12 -2.22 -5.67
N VAL A 99 13.19 -2.79 -6.44
CA VAL A 99 12.77 -4.19 -6.35
C VAL A 99 12.60 -4.83 -7.74
N GLU A 100 12.76 -6.15 -7.81
CA GLU A 100 12.54 -7.00 -9.00
C GLU A 100 11.30 -7.88 -8.85
N THR A 101 10.91 -8.24 -7.61
CA THR A 101 9.80 -9.18 -7.40
C THR A 101 8.79 -8.71 -6.35
N ILE A 102 7.59 -9.28 -6.41
CA ILE A 102 6.51 -8.99 -5.47
C ILE A 102 6.84 -9.45 -4.05
N GLU A 103 7.63 -10.51 -3.88
CA GLU A 103 8.08 -10.98 -2.57
C GLU A 103 8.88 -9.90 -1.84
N GLU A 104 9.81 -9.24 -2.54
CA GLU A 104 10.58 -8.12 -1.99
C GLU A 104 9.67 -6.97 -1.59
N VAL A 105 8.67 -6.64 -2.41
CA VAL A 105 7.66 -5.63 -2.09
C VAL A 105 6.93 -5.99 -0.79
N LEU A 106 6.46 -7.22 -0.64
CA LEU A 106 5.67 -7.64 0.52
C LEU A 106 6.51 -7.66 1.80
N ASP A 107 7.78 -8.05 1.74
CA ASP A 107 8.70 -8.02 2.88
C ASP A 107 9.03 -6.58 3.32
N LEU A 108 9.19 -5.68 2.37
CA LEU A 108 9.43 -4.27 2.62
C LEU A 108 8.16 -3.56 3.13
N ALA A 109 6.99 -3.88 2.56
CA ALA A 109 5.75 -3.13 2.77
C ALA A 109 4.89 -3.63 3.93
N LEU A 110 4.93 -4.91 4.31
CA LEU A 110 4.09 -5.46 5.37
C LEU A 110 4.84 -5.57 6.69
N GLU A 111 4.18 -5.25 7.79
CA GLU A 111 4.66 -5.54 9.14
C GLU A 111 4.97 -7.04 9.30
N ASP A 112 5.84 -7.39 10.23
CA ASP A 112 6.09 -8.80 10.55
C ASP A 112 4.79 -9.47 11.03
N ALA A 113 4.69 -10.78 10.82
CA ALA A 113 3.56 -11.53 11.33
C ALA A 113 3.52 -11.37 12.86
N ALA A 114 2.49 -10.69 13.37
CA ALA A 114 2.28 -10.58 14.79
C ALA A 114 2.18 -12.00 15.37
N ALA A 115 3.02 -12.33 16.36
CA ALA A 115 2.72 -13.42 17.25
C ALA A 115 1.32 -13.16 17.82
N GLU A 116 0.37 -14.07 17.57
CA GLU A 116 -1.07 -13.90 17.77
C GLU A 116 -1.42 -12.94 18.93
N ALA A 117 -1.80 -11.71 18.61
CA ALA A 117 -2.40 -10.83 19.60
C ALA A 117 -3.84 -11.31 19.83
N PRO A 118 -4.24 -11.62 21.08
CA PRO A 118 -5.61 -12.05 21.35
C PRO A 118 -6.58 -10.97 20.87
N LEU A 119 -7.56 -11.36 20.06
CA LEU A 119 -8.66 -10.49 19.68
C LEU A 119 -9.41 -10.08 20.95
N GLU A 120 -9.24 -8.84 21.40
CA GLU A 120 -10.14 -8.24 22.39
C GLU A 120 -11.53 -8.12 21.75
N VAL A 121 -12.41 -9.04 22.12
CA VAL A 121 -13.84 -8.91 21.82
C VAL A 121 -14.37 -7.81 22.72
N ALA A 122 -14.57 -6.63 22.15
CA ALA A 122 -15.34 -5.58 22.80
C ALA A 122 -16.72 -6.15 23.18
N LYS A 123 -16.99 -6.29 24.48
CA LYS A 123 -18.31 -6.68 24.99
C LYS A 123 -19.31 -5.61 24.55
N ALA A 124 -20.20 -5.94 23.64
CA ALA A 124 -21.40 -5.15 23.43
C ALA A 124 -22.29 -5.30 24.67
N GLU A 125 -22.55 -4.20 25.37
CA GLU A 125 -23.56 -4.17 26.43
C GLU A 125 -24.95 -4.47 25.83
N PRO A 126 -25.79 -5.26 26.51
CA PRO A 126 -27.10 -5.62 25.99
C PRO A 126 -28.00 -4.37 25.93
N ALA A 127 -28.56 -4.12 24.73
CA ALA A 127 -29.57 -3.09 24.53
C ALA A 127 -30.81 -3.38 25.39
N VAL A 128 -31.17 -2.41 26.24
CA VAL A 128 -32.39 -2.45 27.06
C VAL A 128 -33.59 -2.33 26.12
N VAL A 129 -34.37 -3.40 25.98
CA VAL A 129 -35.65 -3.37 25.27
C VAL A 129 -36.66 -2.72 26.21
N GLY A 130 -37.09 -1.50 25.88
CA GLY A 130 -38.23 -0.85 26.53
C GLY A 130 -39.49 -1.69 26.33
N ALA A 131 -40.14 -2.08 27.42
CA ALA A 131 -41.44 -2.75 27.40
C ALA A 131 -42.55 -1.75 26.97
N PRO A 132 -43.63 -2.22 26.32
CA PRO A 132 -44.76 -1.37 25.99
C PRO A 132 -45.56 -1.03 27.25
N VAL A 133 -45.88 0.24 27.43
CA VAL A 133 -46.82 0.70 28.46
C VAL A 133 -48.22 0.70 27.84
N ASN A 134 -49.07 -0.23 28.28
CA ASN A 134 -50.51 -0.14 28.12
C ASN A 134 -51.07 0.51 29.40
N ASP A 135 -51.83 1.59 29.25
CA ASP A 135 -53.05 1.93 30.02
C ASP A 135 -53.80 3.05 29.28
#